data_AF-A0A9D8Z7U2-F1
#
_entry.id   AF-A0A9D8Z7U2-F1
#
_cell.length_a   1.000
_cell.length_b   1.000
_cell.length_c   1.000
_cell.angle_alpha   90.00
_cell.angle_beta   90.00
_cell.angle_gamma   90.00
#
_symmetry.space_group_name_H-M   'P 1'
#
loop_
_entity.id
_entity.type
_entity.pdbx_description
1 polymer ?
#
loop_
_entity_poly.entity_id
_entity_poly.type
_entity_poly.pdbx_seq_one_letter_code
_entity_poly.pdbx_strand_id
1 'polypeptide(L)'
;MTDKSNWEIKGRLWDFYKPRHTHSWNMLVMSWRALDDSLDDDDLCFEVEYLWENFIIRLWLYRTTVKTLSKLPTVKEDADKALASFDVAFDHNGQNGLKAIRDMIEHFDDYAAGVGRGPAIRDRDLDPWRTITKDMYQRGGWLLDRAKSYEAAIQLRDDAQVVSDQFITSYKSRTLMAPPKLIVSWRSKTQKGRPPDT
;
A
#
# COMPACT_ATOMS: atom_id res chain seq x y z
N MET A 1 -28.20 2.76 -11.18
CA MET A 1 -27.01 3.64 -11.19
C MET A 1 -26.48 3.72 -12.60
N THR A 2 -26.34 4.91 -13.17
CA THR A 2 -25.83 5.10 -14.54
C THR A 2 -24.34 4.74 -14.60
N ASP A 3 -23.91 4.04 -15.64
CA ASP A 3 -22.52 3.56 -15.85
C ASP A 3 -21.48 4.68 -15.65
N LYS A 4 -21.83 5.92 -15.99
CA LYS A 4 -20.98 7.11 -15.84
C LYS A 4 -20.56 7.42 -14.40
N SER A 5 -21.47 7.25 -13.43
CA SER A 5 -21.18 7.48 -12.00
C SER A 5 -20.18 6.44 -11.45
N ASN A 6 -20.17 5.24 -12.01
CA ASN A 6 -19.25 4.17 -11.61
C ASN A 6 -17.80 4.48 -12.03
N TRP A 7 -17.60 5.08 -13.21
CA TRP A 7 -16.26 5.44 -13.70
C TRP A 7 -15.64 6.65 -13.01
N GLU A 8 -16.46 7.61 -12.54
CA GLU A 8 -15.97 8.73 -11.72
C GLU A 8 -15.43 8.24 -10.37
N ILE A 9 -16.12 7.28 -9.74
CA ILE A 9 -15.66 6.66 -8.47
C ILE A 9 -14.35 5.89 -8.70
N LYS A 10 -14.26 5.10 -9.78
CA LYS A 10 -13.01 4.40 -10.16
C LYS A 10 -11.86 5.37 -10.43
N GLY A 11 -12.13 6.51 -11.07
CA GLY A 11 -11.14 7.56 -11.30
C GLY A 11 -10.60 8.15 -9.99
N ARG A 12 -11.48 8.45 -9.02
CA ARG A 12 -11.04 8.95 -7.70
C ARG A 12 -10.18 7.95 -6.93
N LEU A 13 -10.53 6.66 -6.98
CA LEU A 13 -9.71 5.60 -6.38
C LEU A 13 -8.33 5.52 -7.03
N TRP A 14 -8.27 5.67 -8.35
CA TRP A 14 -7.03 5.72 -9.10
C TRP A 14 -6.15 6.93 -8.74
N ASP A 15 -6.75 8.12 -8.67
CA ASP A 15 -6.06 9.35 -8.26
C ASP A 15 -5.52 9.26 -6.83
N PHE A 16 -6.20 8.52 -5.96
CA PHE A 16 -5.71 8.22 -4.62
C PHE A 16 -4.54 7.22 -4.63
N TYR A 17 -4.63 6.16 -5.42
CA TYR A 17 -3.64 5.08 -5.48
C TYR A 17 -2.29 5.53 -6.06
N LYS A 18 -2.31 6.14 -7.26
CA LYS A 18 -1.10 6.41 -8.05
C LYS A 18 0.03 7.12 -7.27
N PRO A 19 -0.19 8.29 -6.64
CA PRO A 19 0.89 8.97 -5.91
C PRO A 19 1.34 8.19 -4.67
N ARG A 20 0.43 7.47 -4.02
CA ARG A 20 0.73 6.66 -2.82
C ARG A 20 1.56 5.45 -3.16
N HIS A 21 1.31 4.81 -4.29
CA HIS A 21 2.08 3.65 -4.74
C HIS A 21 3.56 3.99 -4.92
N THR A 22 3.85 5.08 -5.65
CA THR A 22 5.23 5.55 -5.82
C THR A 22 5.87 5.95 -4.48
N HIS A 23 5.13 6.68 -3.65
CA HIS A 23 5.66 7.14 -2.36
C HIS A 23 5.96 5.96 -1.42
N SER A 24 5.02 5.02 -1.25
CA SER A 24 5.23 3.87 -0.35
C SER A 24 6.33 2.94 -0.85
N TRP A 25 6.48 2.77 -2.17
CA TRP A 25 7.62 2.07 -2.75
C TRP A 25 8.95 2.75 -2.41
N ASN A 26 9.06 4.07 -2.62
CA ASN A 26 10.30 4.78 -2.32
C ASN A 26 10.66 4.69 -0.84
N MET A 27 9.67 4.80 0.05
CA MET A 27 9.90 4.64 1.49
C MET A 27 10.35 3.23 1.86
N LEU A 28 9.83 2.19 1.19
CA LEU A 28 10.27 0.80 1.37
C LEU A 28 11.72 0.59 0.90
N VAL A 29 12.08 1.15 -0.26
CA VAL A 29 13.46 1.07 -0.76
C VAL A 29 14.42 1.77 0.20
N MET A 30 14.05 2.94 0.72
CA MET A 30 14.87 3.67 1.69
C MET A 30 15.06 2.89 2.99
N SER A 31 13.99 2.28 3.55
CA SER A 31 14.12 1.50 4.79
C SER A 31 14.93 0.21 4.58
N TRP A 32 14.81 -0.43 3.41
CA TRP A 32 15.64 -1.58 3.06
C TRP A 32 17.13 -1.22 2.97
N ARG A 33 17.46 -0.09 2.30
CA ARG A 33 18.86 0.39 2.19
C ARG A 33 19.45 0.82 3.52
N ALA A 34 18.64 1.37 4.43
CA ALA A 34 19.12 1.75 5.74
C ALA A 34 19.67 0.54 6.54
N LEU A 35 19.12 -0.67 6.32
CA LEU A 35 19.69 -1.91 6.85
C LEU A 35 21.04 -2.28 6.20
N ASP A 36 21.30 -1.89 4.94
CA ASP A 36 22.60 -2.11 4.30
C ASP A 36 23.69 -1.21 4.88
N ASP A 37 23.33 0.02 5.26
CA ASP A 37 24.27 1.05 5.70
C ASP A 37 24.64 0.93 7.21
N SER A 38 23.99 0.05 7.99
CA SER A 38 24.38 -0.21 9.39
C SER A 38 25.71 -0.98 9.43
N LEU A 39 26.75 -0.34 9.98
CA LEU A 39 28.13 -0.84 10.09
C LEU A 39 28.32 -1.85 11.24
N ASP A 40 29.30 -2.76 11.10
CA ASP A 40 29.69 -3.92 11.94
C ASP A 40 30.12 -3.64 13.40
N ASP A 41 29.59 -2.61 14.09
CA ASP A 41 29.97 -2.31 15.49
C ASP A 41 29.15 -3.12 16.51
N ASP A 42 29.80 -3.90 17.37
CA ASP A 42 29.19 -4.87 18.32
C ASP A 42 28.12 -4.31 19.31
N ASP A 43 27.80 -3.01 19.28
CA ASP A 43 26.67 -2.37 20.00
C ASP A 43 25.32 -2.39 19.20
N LEU A 44 25.31 -3.07 18.06
CA LEU A 44 24.30 -3.08 16.97
C LEU A 44 22.85 -3.53 17.28
N CYS A 45 22.51 -4.04 18.48
CA CYS A 45 21.23 -4.74 18.62
C CYS A 45 19.99 -3.82 18.52
N PHE A 46 20.08 -2.58 19.04
CA PHE A 46 18.92 -1.66 19.07
C PHE A 46 18.69 -0.90 17.77
N GLU A 47 19.75 -0.42 17.11
CA GLU A 47 19.60 0.34 15.86
C GLU A 47 19.13 -0.57 14.72
N VAL A 48 19.68 -1.78 14.62
CA VAL A 48 19.25 -2.78 13.64
C VAL A 48 17.80 -3.19 13.86
N GLU A 49 17.37 -3.34 15.12
CA GLU A 49 15.95 -3.59 15.45
C GLU A 49 15.06 -2.47 14.93
N TYR A 50 15.39 -1.21 15.21
CA TYR A 50 14.60 -0.07 14.73
C TYR A 50 14.51 0.00 13.20
N LEU A 51 15.63 -0.28 12.52
CA LEU A 51 15.68 -0.33 11.05
C LEU A 51 14.80 -1.46 10.51
N TRP A 52 14.79 -2.61 11.17
CA TRP A 52 13.90 -3.73 10.83
C TRP A 52 12.43 -3.39 11.04
N GLU A 53 12.07 -2.80 12.18
CA GLU A 53 10.70 -2.37 12.44
C GLU A 53 10.21 -1.40 11.36
N ASN A 54 11.02 -0.42 10.99
CA ASN A 54 10.72 0.48 9.89
C ASN A 54 10.57 -0.29 8.57
N PHE A 55 11.48 -1.21 8.23
CA PHE A 55 11.37 -2.03 7.02
C PHE A 55 10.07 -2.83 6.99
N ILE A 56 9.72 -3.51 8.08
CA ILE A 56 8.50 -4.32 8.23
C ILE A 56 7.24 -3.46 8.06
N ILE A 57 7.19 -2.29 8.72
CA ILE A 57 6.07 -1.35 8.63
C ILE A 57 5.93 -0.84 7.18
N ARG A 58 7.03 -0.47 6.52
CA ARG A 58 6.99 0.00 5.12
C ARG A 58 6.59 -1.11 4.16
N LEU A 59 7.03 -2.34 4.40
CA LEU A 59 6.69 -3.51 3.59
C LEU A 59 5.18 -3.78 3.65
N TRP A 60 4.62 -3.77 4.86
CA TRP A 60 3.18 -3.93 5.05
C TRP A 60 2.36 -2.75 4.48
N LEU A 61 2.86 -1.53 4.63
CA LEU A 61 2.23 -0.33 4.06
C LEU A 61 2.21 -0.38 2.52
N TYR A 62 3.30 -0.85 1.90
CA TYR A 62 3.36 -1.03 0.46
C TYR A 62 2.32 -2.06 -0.01
N ARG A 63 2.26 -3.23 0.62
CA ARG A 63 1.21 -4.24 0.38
C ARG A 63 -0.20 -3.70 0.57
N THR A 64 -0.43 -2.87 1.59
CA THR A 64 -1.72 -2.20 1.82
C THR A 64 -2.04 -1.17 0.74
N THR A 65 -1.03 -0.49 0.19
CA THR A 65 -1.20 0.44 -0.93
C THR A 65 -1.65 -0.31 -2.18
N VAL A 66 -1.02 -1.43 -2.53
CA VAL A 66 -1.42 -2.28 -3.67
C VAL A 66 -2.82 -2.85 -3.48
N LYS A 67 -3.23 -3.17 -2.24
CA LYS A 67 -4.60 -3.60 -1.91
C LYS A 67 -5.69 -2.62 -2.36
N THR A 68 -5.38 -1.35 -2.54
CA THR A 68 -6.37 -0.40 -3.07
C THR A 68 -6.81 -0.73 -4.50
N LEU A 69 -5.97 -1.40 -5.31
CA LEU A 69 -6.35 -1.87 -6.65
C LEU A 69 -7.48 -2.89 -6.61
N SER A 70 -7.59 -3.71 -5.56
CA SER A 70 -8.69 -4.68 -5.43
C SER A 70 -10.05 -4.04 -5.12
N LYS A 71 -10.08 -2.72 -4.93
CA LYS A 71 -11.32 -1.92 -4.90
C LYS A 71 -11.82 -1.53 -6.28
N LEU A 72 -11.05 -1.78 -7.34
CA LEU A 72 -11.45 -1.53 -8.73
C LEU A 72 -12.00 -2.83 -9.33
N PRO A 73 -13.33 -2.96 -9.54
CA PRO A 73 -13.93 -4.21 -9.99
C PRO A 73 -13.33 -4.77 -11.29
N THR A 74 -12.86 -3.89 -12.17
CA THR A 74 -12.31 -4.25 -13.48
C THR A 74 -11.01 -5.06 -13.38
N VAL A 75 -10.23 -4.87 -12.31
CA VAL A 75 -8.91 -5.49 -12.12
C VAL A 75 -8.78 -6.19 -10.77
N LYS A 76 -9.92 -6.40 -10.09
CA LYS A 76 -9.96 -6.87 -8.72
C LYS A 76 -9.32 -8.25 -8.57
N GLU A 77 -9.66 -9.17 -9.47
CA GLU A 77 -9.20 -10.55 -9.39
C GLU A 77 -7.67 -10.63 -9.54
N ASP A 78 -7.10 -9.91 -10.50
CA ASP A 78 -5.66 -9.91 -10.73
C ASP A 78 -4.91 -9.18 -9.60
N ALA A 79 -5.49 -8.10 -9.05
CA ALA A 79 -4.96 -7.46 -7.85
C ALA A 79 -4.96 -8.39 -6.63
N ASP A 80 -6.02 -9.17 -6.42
CA ASP A 80 -6.10 -10.13 -5.32
C ASP A 80 -5.09 -11.27 -5.51
N LYS A 81 -4.87 -11.74 -6.74
CA LYS A 81 -3.84 -12.74 -7.06
C LYS A 81 -2.43 -12.23 -6.75
N ALA A 82 -2.10 -11.00 -7.16
CA ALA A 82 -0.80 -10.38 -6.85
C ALA A 82 -0.56 -10.28 -5.33
N LEU A 83 -1.58 -9.87 -4.58
CA LEU A 83 -1.50 -9.80 -3.11
C LEU A 83 -1.35 -11.18 -2.47
N ALA A 84 -2.06 -12.19 -2.98
CA ALA A 84 -1.96 -13.56 -2.48
C ALA A 84 -0.55 -14.14 -2.73
N SER A 85 0.02 -13.93 -3.92
CA SER A 85 1.40 -14.33 -4.22
C SER A 85 2.40 -13.69 -3.28
N PHE A 86 2.25 -12.39 -2.99
CA PHE A 86 3.07 -11.72 -1.98
C PHE A 86 2.87 -12.31 -0.58
N ASP A 87 1.62 -12.51 -0.15
CA ASP A 87 1.31 -13.00 1.19
C ASP A 87 1.85 -14.43 1.42
N VAL A 88 1.93 -15.27 0.37
CA VAL A 88 2.50 -16.63 0.41
C VAL A 88 4.00 -16.62 0.74
N ALA A 89 4.74 -15.58 0.34
CA ALA A 89 6.17 -15.47 0.68
C ALA A 89 6.41 -15.38 2.21
N PHE A 90 5.36 -15.07 2.97
CA PHE A 90 5.38 -14.94 4.42
C PHE A 90 4.49 -15.98 5.11
N ASP A 91 4.00 -17.01 4.41
CA ASP A 91 3.20 -18.06 5.03
C ASP A 91 4.06 -18.93 5.94
N HIS A 92 3.59 -19.10 7.17
CA HIS A 92 4.15 -20.05 8.11
C HIS A 92 3.00 -20.73 8.86
N ASN A 93 2.80 -22.01 8.55
CA ASN A 93 1.71 -22.84 9.07
C ASN A 93 0.30 -22.23 8.83
N GLY A 94 0.06 -21.66 7.64
CA GLY A 94 -1.23 -21.07 7.28
C GLY A 94 -1.51 -19.70 7.88
N GLN A 95 -0.48 -19.04 8.42
CA GLN A 95 -0.55 -17.69 8.96
C GLN A 95 0.52 -16.81 8.31
N ASN A 96 0.19 -15.53 8.11
CA ASN A 96 1.12 -14.58 7.50
C ASN A 96 2.06 -14.00 8.57
N GLY A 97 3.32 -14.43 8.55
CA GLY A 97 4.33 -14.03 9.53
C GLY A 97 4.68 -12.54 9.49
N LEU A 98 4.68 -11.92 8.30
CA LEU A 98 4.87 -10.48 8.17
C LEU A 98 3.79 -9.69 8.90
N LYS A 99 2.52 -10.07 8.71
CA LYS A 99 1.39 -9.47 9.43
C LYS A 99 1.51 -9.70 10.93
N ALA A 100 1.81 -10.92 11.35
CA ALA A 100 1.94 -11.25 12.77
C ALA A 100 3.01 -10.39 13.45
N ILE A 101 4.20 -10.26 12.84
CA ILE A 101 5.28 -9.42 13.36
C ILE A 101 4.88 -7.95 13.35
N ARG A 102 4.28 -7.45 12.25
CA ARG A 102 3.80 -6.06 12.17
C ARG A 102 2.80 -5.75 13.27
N ASP A 103 1.85 -6.64 13.51
CA ASP A 103 0.84 -6.45 14.57
C ASP A 103 1.52 -6.44 15.95
N MET A 104 2.53 -7.31 16.18
CA MET A 104 3.33 -7.28 17.43
C MET A 104 4.16 -5.99 17.61
N ILE A 105 4.59 -5.34 16.53
CA ILE A 105 5.30 -4.05 16.57
C ILE A 105 4.31 -2.91 16.86
N GLU A 106 3.15 -2.88 16.22
CA GLU A 106 2.17 -1.81 16.46
C GLU A 106 1.53 -1.87 17.85
N HIS A 107 1.37 -3.07 18.42
CA HIS A 107 0.92 -3.22 19.81
C HIS A 107 1.98 -2.84 20.86
N PHE A 108 3.17 -2.39 20.44
CA PHE A 108 4.13 -1.73 21.32
C PHE A 108 3.76 -0.24 21.57
N ASP A 109 2.88 0.39 20.79
CA ASP A 109 2.41 1.76 21.11
C ASP A 109 1.54 1.81 22.37
N ASP A 110 0.84 0.71 22.71
CA ASP A 110 0.12 0.57 23.99
C ASP A 110 1.08 0.58 25.20
N TYR A 111 2.36 0.25 24.99
CA TYR A 111 3.43 0.37 25.99
C TYR A 111 3.85 1.81 26.22
N ALA A 112 3.95 2.62 25.15
CA ALA A 112 4.25 4.06 25.26
C ALA A 112 3.08 4.85 25.88
N ALA A 113 1.84 4.38 25.69
CA ALA A 113 0.63 4.95 26.29
C ALA A 113 0.32 4.45 27.72
N GLY A 114 1.13 3.53 28.28
CA GLY A 114 0.96 3.02 29.64
C GLY A 114 -0.23 2.08 29.86
N VAL A 115 -0.79 1.52 28.79
CA VAL A 115 -1.97 0.63 28.83
C VAL A 115 -1.57 -0.86 28.75
N GLY A 116 -0.33 -1.17 28.35
CA GLY A 116 0.25 -2.51 28.37
C GLY A 116 0.68 -3.00 29.77
N ARG A 117 0.99 -4.31 29.90
CA ARG A 117 1.72 -4.82 31.07
C ARG A 117 3.03 -4.01 31.18
N GLY A 118 3.28 -3.43 32.36
CA GLY A 118 4.23 -2.34 32.59
C GLY A 118 5.67 -2.54 32.10
N PRO A 119 6.55 -1.54 32.30
CA PRO A 119 7.87 -1.50 31.68
C PRO A 119 8.66 -2.78 31.94
N ALA A 120 9.15 -3.40 30.87
CA ALA A 120 10.28 -4.32 30.98
C ALA A 120 11.40 -3.52 31.66
N ILE A 121 11.95 -4.04 32.75
CA ILE A 121 12.96 -3.33 33.54
C ILE A 121 14.25 -3.47 32.74
N ARG A 122 14.48 -2.48 31.87
CA ARG A 122 15.53 -2.43 30.85
C ARG A 122 16.92 -2.31 31.49
N ASP A 123 17.42 -3.45 31.91
CA ASP A 123 18.85 -3.69 32.02
C ASP A 123 19.25 -5.03 31.35
N ARG A 124 18.28 -5.93 31.07
CA ARG A 124 18.51 -7.23 30.41
C ARG A 124 17.34 -7.76 29.54
N ASP A 125 16.25 -7.00 29.40
CA ASP A 125 15.02 -7.45 28.73
C ASP A 125 14.98 -7.13 27.21
N LEU A 126 15.97 -7.62 26.46
CA LEU A 126 15.64 -8.00 25.08
C LEU A 126 14.72 -9.21 25.23
N ASP A 127 13.52 -9.18 24.66
CA ASP A 127 12.62 -10.35 24.61
C ASP A 127 13.47 -11.59 24.25
N PRO A 128 13.69 -12.57 25.15
CA PRO A 128 14.69 -13.63 24.92
C PRO A 128 14.35 -14.53 23.73
N TRP A 129 13.20 -14.28 23.10
CA TRP A 129 12.62 -14.98 21.96
C TRP A 129 12.78 -14.19 20.66
N ARG A 130 13.54 -13.09 20.66
CA ARG A 130 13.90 -12.35 19.45
C ARG A 130 15.35 -12.56 19.06
N THR A 131 15.59 -12.80 17.78
CA THR A 131 16.93 -12.88 17.19
C THR A 131 16.95 -11.91 16.02
N ILE A 132 17.80 -10.89 16.12
CA ILE A 132 17.87 -9.82 15.13
C ILE A 132 19.31 -9.73 14.65
N THR A 133 19.48 -9.86 13.34
CA THR A 133 20.70 -9.56 12.62
C THR A 133 20.37 -8.62 11.48
N LYS A 134 21.37 -8.11 10.78
CA LYS A 134 21.16 -7.31 9.57
C LYS A 134 20.25 -7.98 8.54
N ASP A 135 20.38 -9.30 8.37
CA ASP A 135 19.69 -10.05 7.31
C ASP A 135 18.47 -10.83 7.79
N MET A 136 18.27 -10.93 9.11
CA MET A 136 17.17 -11.70 9.67
C MET A 136 16.53 -10.99 10.85
N TYR A 137 15.20 -10.94 10.84
CA TYR A 137 14.40 -10.56 11.99
C TYR A 137 13.54 -11.74 12.42
N GLN A 138 13.73 -12.20 13.66
CA GLN A 138 12.94 -13.27 14.24
C GLN A 138 12.33 -12.80 15.55
N ARG A 139 11.05 -13.11 15.75
CA ARG A 139 10.35 -12.90 17.03
C ARG A 139 9.32 -14.00 17.25
N GLY A 140 9.47 -14.72 18.36
CA GLY A 140 8.65 -15.90 18.65
C GLY A 140 8.87 -16.98 17.58
N GLY A 141 7.79 -17.44 16.96
CA GLY A 141 7.83 -18.43 15.86
C GLY A 141 8.00 -17.84 14.45
N TRP A 142 7.99 -16.51 14.31
CA TRP A 142 8.01 -15.85 13.01
C TRP A 142 9.40 -15.36 12.64
N LEU A 143 9.77 -15.52 11.38
CA LEU A 143 11.07 -15.15 10.84
C LEU A 143 10.89 -14.43 9.52
N LEU A 144 11.59 -13.31 9.36
CA LEU A 144 11.70 -12.56 8.12
C LEU A 144 13.17 -12.52 7.69
N ASP A 145 13.39 -12.95 6.45
CA ASP A 145 14.66 -12.83 5.75
C ASP A 145 14.62 -11.56 4.90
N ARG A 146 15.64 -10.73 5.01
CA ARG A 146 15.67 -9.40 4.39
C ARG A 146 15.60 -9.46 2.87
N ALA A 147 16.41 -10.32 2.26
CA ALA A 147 16.50 -10.45 0.82
C ALA A 147 15.19 -11.01 0.26
N LYS A 148 14.68 -12.10 0.83
CA LYS A 148 13.40 -12.71 0.39
C LYS A 148 12.21 -11.77 0.57
N SER A 149 12.18 -11.02 1.67
CA SER A 149 11.12 -10.03 1.92
C SER A 149 11.12 -8.93 0.85
N TYR A 150 12.30 -8.49 0.45
CA TYR A 150 12.45 -7.46 -0.58
C TYR A 150 12.19 -7.99 -1.99
N GLU A 151 12.61 -9.21 -2.31
CA GLU A 151 12.26 -9.91 -3.56
C GLU A 151 10.75 -10.06 -3.72
N ALA A 152 10.05 -10.46 -2.67
CA ALA A 152 8.59 -10.51 -2.66
C ALA A 152 7.97 -9.13 -2.96
N ALA A 153 8.55 -8.05 -2.41
CA ALA A 153 8.09 -6.69 -2.69
C ALA A 153 8.34 -6.24 -4.13
N ILE A 154 9.48 -6.62 -4.73
CA ILE A 154 9.78 -6.37 -6.14
C ILE A 154 8.75 -7.10 -7.02
N GLN A 155 8.50 -8.38 -6.75
CA GLN A 155 7.49 -9.14 -7.51
C GLN A 155 6.10 -8.49 -7.39
N LEU A 156 5.69 -8.10 -6.17
CA LEU A 156 4.43 -7.39 -5.97
C LEU A 156 4.36 -6.08 -6.75
N ARG A 157 5.48 -5.37 -6.88
CA ARG A 157 5.55 -4.13 -7.67
C ARG A 157 5.34 -4.39 -9.15
N ASP A 158 5.98 -5.41 -9.68
CA ASP A 158 5.88 -5.76 -11.10
C ASP A 158 4.45 -6.21 -11.42
N ASP A 159 3.86 -7.06 -10.57
CA ASP A 159 2.46 -7.48 -10.71
C ASP A 159 1.50 -6.29 -10.60
N ALA A 160 1.71 -5.40 -9.62
CA ALA A 160 0.89 -4.21 -9.45
C ALA A 160 0.97 -3.27 -10.67
N GLN A 161 2.14 -3.17 -11.31
CA GLN A 161 2.31 -2.40 -12.54
C GLN A 161 1.47 -2.98 -13.68
N VAL A 162 1.50 -4.30 -13.88
CA VAL A 162 0.68 -4.98 -14.90
C VAL A 162 -0.82 -4.73 -14.66
N VAL A 163 -1.29 -4.91 -13.42
CA VAL A 163 -2.69 -4.69 -13.01
C VAL A 163 -3.08 -3.22 -13.21
N SER A 164 -2.19 -2.29 -12.88
CA SER A 164 -2.35 -0.86 -13.11
C SER A 164 -2.55 -0.53 -14.60
N ASP A 165 -1.71 -1.09 -15.47
CA ASP A 165 -1.76 -0.82 -16.91
C ASP A 165 -3.04 -1.37 -17.56
N GLN A 166 -3.51 -2.54 -17.10
CA GLN A 166 -4.82 -3.09 -17.47
C GLN A 166 -5.97 -2.15 -17.08
N PHE A 167 -5.93 -1.58 -15.87
CA PHE A 167 -6.92 -0.61 -15.43
C PHE A 167 -6.89 0.66 -16.28
N ILE A 168 -5.70 1.24 -16.53
CA ILE A 168 -5.53 2.45 -17.34
C ILE A 168 -6.08 2.24 -18.74
N THR A 169 -5.77 1.10 -19.36
CA THR A 169 -6.25 0.74 -20.71
C THR A 169 -7.77 0.67 -20.73
N SER A 170 -8.37 -0.03 -19.76
CA SER A 170 -9.82 -0.13 -19.61
C SER A 170 -10.47 1.23 -19.36
N TYR A 171 -9.89 2.05 -18.49
CA TYR A 171 -10.38 3.38 -18.13
C TYR A 171 -10.38 4.34 -19.33
N LYS A 172 -9.26 4.38 -20.08
CA LYS A 172 -9.14 5.20 -21.29
C LYS A 172 -10.15 4.80 -22.36
N SER A 173 -10.32 3.49 -22.62
CA SER A 173 -11.30 3.01 -23.61
C SER A 173 -12.73 3.48 -23.29
N ARG A 174 -13.11 3.50 -22.01
CA ARG A 174 -14.46 3.87 -21.55
C ARG A 174 -14.68 5.38 -21.46
N THR A 175 -13.64 6.15 -21.14
CA THR A 175 -13.73 7.60 -20.95
C THR A 175 -13.49 8.41 -22.22
N LEU A 176 -12.66 7.91 -23.15
CA LEU A 176 -12.38 8.54 -24.45
C LEU A 176 -13.39 8.17 -25.55
N MET A 177 -14.18 7.11 -25.37
CA MET A 177 -15.27 6.73 -26.30
C MET A 177 -16.63 7.35 -25.97
N ALA A 178 -16.75 8.18 -24.92
CA ALA A 178 -17.98 8.94 -24.71
C ALA A 178 -18.08 10.01 -25.82
N PRO A 179 -19.11 9.99 -26.69
CA PRO A 179 -19.22 10.98 -27.75
C PRO A 179 -19.26 12.39 -27.14
N PRO A 180 -18.62 13.39 -27.76
CA PRO A 180 -18.73 14.77 -27.30
C PRO A 180 -20.21 15.10 -27.23
N LYS A 181 -20.67 15.55 -26.05
CA LYS A 181 -22.01 16.11 -25.93
C LYS A 181 -22.09 17.23 -26.96
N LEU A 182 -22.87 17.03 -28.01
CA LEU A 182 -23.34 18.13 -28.84
C LEU A 182 -23.95 19.14 -27.87
N ILE A 183 -23.25 20.25 -27.68
CA ILE A 183 -23.81 21.42 -27.03
C ILE A 183 -24.96 21.82 -27.96
N VAL A 184 -26.19 21.46 -27.56
CA VAL A 184 -27.38 21.98 -28.21
C VAL A 184 -27.33 23.49 -28.03
N SER A 185 -26.95 24.20 -29.08
CA SER A 185 -26.99 25.66 -29.09
C SER A 185 -28.45 26.08 -29.03
N TRP A 186 -28.93 26.42 -27.83
CA TRP A 186 -30.16 27.18 -27.69
C TRP A 186 -29.89 28.63 -28.12
N ARG A 187 -29.93 28.87 -29.42
CA ARG A 187 -30.14 30.20 -29.99
C ARG A 187 -31.23 30.11 -31.05
N SER A 188 -32.47 30.35 -30.63
CA SER A 188 -33.32 31.31 -31.33
C SER A 188 -34.59 31.60 -30.52
N LYS A 189 -34.91 32.90 -30.47
CA LYS A 189 -36.21 33.54 -30.15
C LYS A 189 -36.40 34.07 -28.73
N THR A 190 -35.77 35.21 -28.49
CA THR A 190 -36.42 36.33 -27.82
C THR A 190 -36.13 37.62 -28.58
N GLN A 191 -37.12 38.11 -29.34
CA GLN A 191 -37.30 39.55 -29.50
C GLN A 191 -38.82 39.83 -29.52
N LYS A 192 -39.28 40.39 -28.41
CA LYS A 192 -40.57 41.06 -28.25
C LYS A 192 -40.43 42.51 -28.68
N GLY A 193 -41.48 43.04 -29.29
CA GLY A 193 -41.74 44.48 -29.50
C GLY A 193 -42.53 44.63 -30.81
N ARG A 194 -43.64 45.36 -30.92
CA ARG A 194 -44.47 46.25 -30.08
C ARG A 194 -45.79 46.39 -30.89
N PRO A 195 -46.99 46.58 -30.31
CA PRO A 195 -48.17 46.84 -31.12
C PRO A 195 -48.15 48.31 -31.61
N PRO A 196 -48.66 48.62 -32.82
CA PRO A 196 -48.97 49.99 -33.19
C PRO A 196 -50.38 50.36 -32.73
N ASP A 197 -50.46 51.45 -31.97
CA ASP A 197 -51.65 52.26 -31.83
C ASP A 197 -51.94 52.94 -33.18
N THR A 198 -53.15 52.75 -33.71
CA THR A 198 -54.05 53.73 -34.37
C THR A 198 -55.29 53.00 -34.89
#